data_AF-A0A924XH03-F1
#
_entry.id   AF-A0A924XH03-F1
#
_cell.length_a   1.000
_cell.length_b   1.000
_cell.length_c   1.000
_cell.angle_alpha   90.00
_cell.angle_beta   90.00
_cell.angle_gamma   90.00
#
_symmetry.space_group_name_H-M   'P 1'
#
loop_
_entity.id
_entity.type
_entity.pdbx_description
1 polymer ?
#
loop_
_entity_poly.entity_id
_entity_poly.type
_entity_poly.pdbx_seq_one_letter_code
_entity_poly.pdbx_strand_id
1 'polypeptide(L)'
;MANDAKNSGDLRDQPFAKLVAQLARTQATGVLEVHDPIGVSRAFFVQGVPQGARLSRLKHPIGRILVEGNVLSEDRLNEALAVHNRTDKLLGQILLEMKLLTEEQLSDVMSRQSQLNFLSL
;
A
#
# COMPACT_ATOMS: atom_id res chain seq x y z
N MET A 1 -10.29 30.60 -12.41
CA MET A 1 -8.92 30.10 -12.68
C MET A 1 -8.48 29.35 -11.43
N ALA A 2 -8.67 28.03 -11.40
CA ALA A 2 -8.25 27.21 -10.25
C ALA A 2 -6.74 27.03 -10.35
N ASN A 3 -6.02 27.48 -9.32
CA ASN A 3 -4.58 27.31 -9.23
C ASN A 3 -4.30 25.84 -8.90
N ASP A 4 -4.05 25.03 -9.93
CA ASP A 4 -3.53 23.66 -9.82
C ASP A 4 -2.07 23.71 -9.33
N ALA A 5 -1.88 24.19 -8.11
CA ALA A 5 -0.59 24.15 -7.43
C ALA A 5 -0.32 22.71 -7.00
N LYS A 6 0.27 21.93 -7.91
CA LYS A 6 0.77 20.58 -7.65
C LYS A 6 1.97 20.65 -6.70
N ASN A 7 1.69 20.76 -5.40
CA ASN A 7 2.70 20.64 -4.36
C ASN A 7 3.01 19.14 -4.16
N SER A 8 4.19 18.70 -4.59
CA SER A 8 4.68 17.33 -4.44
C SER A 8 6.02 17.33 -3.69
N GLY A 9 6.24 16.35 -2.83
CA GLY A 9 7.47 16.20 -2.02
C GLY A 9 7.53 14.83 -1.34
N ASP A 10 8.66 14.51 -0.71
CA ASP A 10 8.84 13.27 0.06
C ASP A 10 8.37 13.49 1.51
N LEU A 11 7.67 12.49 2.07
CA LEU A 11 7.23 12.50 3.47
C LEU A 11 8.38 12.45 4.48
N ARG A 12 9.59 12.08 4.04
CA ARG A 12 10.82 12.16 4.85
C ARG A 12 11.25 13.61 5.08
N ASP A 13 11.10 14.46 4.06
CA ASP A 13 11.49 15.88 4.13
C ASP A 13 10.38 16.75 4.73
N GLN A 14 9.13 16.35 4.47
CA GLN A 14 7.95 16.98 5.05
C GLN A 14 7.12 15.92 5.79
N PRO A 15 7.37 15.74 7.10
CA PRO A 15 6.63 14.77 7.90
C PRO A 15 5.11 14.96 7.76
N PHE A 16 4.37 13.85 7.67
CA PHE A 16 2.93 13.85 7.42
C PHE A 16 2.15 14.81 8.34
N ALA A 17 2.48 14.82 9.64
CA ALA A 17 1.83 15.72 10.61
C ALA A 17 2.04 17.21 10.27
N LYS A 18 3.24 17.59 9.80
CA LYS A 18 3.54 18.97 9.38
C LYS A 18 2.75 19.36 8.14
N LEU A 19 2.61 18.44 7.19
CA LEU A 19 1.81 18.63 5.98
C LEU A 19 0.33 18.82 6.33
N VAL A 20 -0.24 17.95 7.17
CA VAL A 20 -1.63 18.08 7.64
C VAL A 20 -1.84 19.42 8.35
N ALA A 21 -0.93 19.80 9.25
CA ALA A 21 -1.00 21.09 9.93
C ALA A 21 -0.91 22.28 8.96
N GLN A 22 -0.13 22.15 7.88
CA GLN A 22 -0.07 23.17 6.83
C GLN A 22 -1.39 23.26 6.06
N LEU A 23 -1.96 22.13 5.63
CA LEU A 23 -3.24 22.09 4.91
C LEU A 23 -4.38 22.70 5.73
N ALA A 24 -4.38 22.45 7.05
CA ALA A 24 -5.31 23.07 7.99
C ALA A 24 -5.14 24.60 8.04
N ARG A 25 -3.89 25.09 8.18
CA ARG A 25 -3.60 26.54 8.21
C ARG A 25 -3.94 27.26 6.91
N THR A 26 -3.75 26.62 5.76
CA THR A 26 -4.03 27.21 4.44
C THR A 26 -5.47 26.99 3.98
N GLN A 27 -6.29 26.31 4.77
CA GLN A 27 -7.66 25.92 4.42
C GLN A 27 -7.76 25.22 3.04
N ALA A 28 -6.77 24.39 2.73
CA ALA A 28 -6.69 23.74 1.43
C ALA A 28 -7.88 22.78 1.21
N THR A 29 -8.44 22.78 0.01
CA THR A 29 -9.49 21.84 -0.41
C THR A 29 -8.98 21.02 -1.57
N GLY A 30 -9.07 19.70 -1.50
CA GLY A 30 -8.56 18.81 -2.54
C GLY A 30 -8.19 17.43 -2.03
N VAL A 31 -7.37 16.73 -2.81
CA VAL A 31 -6.88 15.39 -2.50
C VAL A 31 -5.38 15.44 -2.24
N LEU A 32 -4.96 14.95 -1.09
CA LEU A 32 -3.58 14.63 -0.82
C LEU A 32 -3.33 13.19 -1.29
N GLU A 33 -2.42 13.02 -2.25
CA GLU A 33 -1.96 11.71 -2.69
C GLU A 33 -0.63 11.36 -2.01
N VAL A 34 -0.59 10.19 -1.36
CA VAL A 34 0.63 9.60 -0.80
C VAL A 34 0.98 8.41 -1.67
N HIS A 35 2.13 8.50 -2.32
CA HIS A 35 2.65 7.47 -3.22
C HIS A 35 3.63 6.60 -2.44
N ASP A 36 3.40 5.29 -2.46
CA ASP A 36 4.31 4.27 -1.96
C ASP A 36 4.59 3.23 -3.06
N PRO A 37 5.52 2.28 -2.87
CA PRO A 37 5.81 1.27 -3.89
C PRO A 37 4.61 0.37 -4.26
N ILE A 38 3.57 0.30 -3.44
CA ILE A 38 2.42 -0.61 -3.60
C ILE A 38 1.15 0.11 -4.12
N GLY A 39 1.13 1.44 -4.12
CA GLY A 39 0.15 2.27 -4.83
C GLY A 39 0.00 3.68 -4.26
N VAL A 40 -1.14 4.31 -4.59
CA VAL A 40 -1.45 5.70 -4.19
C VAL A 40 -2.60 5.77 -3.19
N SER A 41 -2.27 6.10 -1.95
CA SER A 41 -3.27 6.38 -0.91
C SER A 41 -3.74 7.83 -1.02
N ARG A 42 -5.02 8.08 -0.75
CA ARG A 42 -5.66 9.38 -0.92
C ARG A 42 -6.27 9.84 0.38
N ALA A 43 -6.08 11.11 0.74
CA ALA A 43 -6.81 11.77 1.81
C ALA A 43 -7.54 12.99 1.25
N PHE A 44 -8.81 13.16 1.63
CA PHE A 44 -9.69 14.20 1.13
C PHE A 44 -9.80 15.32 2.15
N PHE A 45 -9.58 16.55 1.70
CA PHE A 45 -9.63 17.74 2.55
C PHE A 45 -10.65 18.73 2.01
N VAL A 46 -11.43 19.32 2.92
CA VAL A 46 -12.33 20.44 2.64
C VAL A 46 -12.02 21.54 3.65
N GLN A 47 -11.64 22.72 3.15
CA GLN A 47 -11.25 23.88 3.97
C GLN A 47 -10.19 23.53 5.04
N GLY A 48 -9.22 22.69 4.68
CA GLY A 48 -8.14 22.24 5.55
C GLY A 48 -8.53 21.14 6.54
N VAL A 49 -9.79 20.72 6.56
CA VAL A 49 -10.31 19.65 7.43
C VAL A 49 -10.28 18.31 6.68
N PRO A 50 -9.68 17.25 7.25
CA PRO A 50 -9.77 15.91 6.69
C PRO A 50 -11.23 15.41 6.73
N GLN A 51 -11.75 14.99 5.58
CA GLN A 51 -13.10 14.42 5.45
C GLN A 51 -13.10 12.92 5.23
N GLY A 52 -11.94 12.33 4.93
CA GLY A 52 -11.80 10.90 4.78
C GLY A 52 -10.48 10.51 4.11
N ALA A 53 -10.26 9.21 3.98
CA ALA A 53 -9.13 8.66 3.26
C ALA A 53 -9.50 7.35 2.56
N ARG A 54 -8.79 7.06 1.47
CA ARG A 54 -8.86 5.79 0.73
C ARG A 54 -7.45 5.26 0.55
N LEU A 55 -7.17 4.08 1.09
CA LEU A 55 -5.89 3.41 0.90
C LEU A 55 -5.80 2.79 -0.50
N SER A 56 -4.59 2.76 -1.05
CA SER A 56 -4.30 2.22 -2.38
C SER A 56 -4.60 0.73 -2.52
N ARG A 57 -4.28 -0.06 -1.49
CA ARG A 57 -4.51 -1.50 -1.39
C ARG A 57 -4.73 -1.90 0.08
N LEU A 58 -5.26 -3.12 0.25
CA LEU A 58 -5.42 -3.80 1.54
C LEU A 58 -4.15 -3.64 2.40
N LYS A 59 -4.34 -3.33 3.69
CA LYS A 59 -3.26 -3.04 4.66
C LYS A 59 -2.17 -4.12 4.74
N HIS A 60 -2.46 -5.33 4.27
CA HIS A 60 -1.56 -6.48 4.36
C HIS A 60 -1.43 -7.19 3.00
N PRO A 61 -0.45 -6.85 2.14
CA PRO A 61 -0.18 -7.61 0.93
C PRO A 61 0.38 -9.00 1.29
N ILE A 62 -0.02 -10.02 0.54
CA ILE A 62 0.33 -11.43 0.81
C ILE A 62 1.84 -11.65 0.91
N GLY A 63 2.62 -10.99 0.03
CA GLY A 63 4.08 -11.04 0.06
C GLY A 63 4.69 -10.58 1.38
N ARG A 64 4.14 -9.51 1.98
CA ARG A 64 4.61 -9.00 3.26
C ARG A 64 4.27 -9.95 4.41
N ILE A 65 3.08 -10.52 4.42
CA ILE A 65 2.67 -11.51 5.44
C ILE A 65 3.59 -12.74 5.38
N LEU A 66 3.99 -13.17 4.17
CA LEU A 66 4.92 -14.28 3.97
C LEU A 66 6.32 -13.96 4.52
N VAL A 67 6.82 -12.74 4.30
CA VAL A 67 8.13 -12.31 4.82
C VAL A 67 8.12 -12.15 6.33
N GLU A 68 7.14 -11.43 6.88
CA GLU A 68 6.99 -11.25 8.33
C GLU A 68 6.74 -12.58 9.06
N GLY A 69 6.13 -13.56 8.38
CA GLY A 69 5.94 -14.92 8.86
C GLY A 69 7.15 -15.84 8.72
N ASN A 70 8.30 -15.36 8.20
CA ASN A 70 9.47 -16.15 7.85
C ASN A 70 9.19 -17.34 6.89
N VAL A 71 8.10 -17.28 6.14
CA VAL A 71 7.74 -18.29 5.13
C VAL A 71 8.55 -18.06 3.84
N LEU A 72 8.87 -16.79 3.56
CA LEU A 72 9.61 -16.38 2.38
C LEU A 72 10.64 -15.31 2.75
N SER A 73 11.85 -15.36 2.19
CA SER A 73 12.80 -14.25 2.35
C SER A 73 12.46 -13.08 1.42
N GLU A 74 12.91 -11.87 1.76
CA GLU A 74 12.74 -10.69 0.89
C GLU A 74 13.32 -10.92 -0.52
N ASP A 75 14.49 -11.54 -0.62
CA ASP A 75 15.13 -11.83 -1.92
C ASP A 75 14.25 -12.72 -2.80
N ARG A 76 13.67 -13.77 -2.23
CA ARG A 76 12.78 -14.69 -2.97
C ARG A 76 11.46 -14.04 -3.34
N LEU A 77 10.92 -13.18 -2.47
CA LEU A 77 9.76 -12.37 -2.79
C LEU A 77 10.06 -11.43 -3.96
N ASN A 78 11.23 -10.79 -3.97
CA ASN A 78 11.65 -9.88 -5.03
C ASN A 78 11.80 -10.61 -6.38
N GLU A 79 12.35 -11.83 -6.38
CA GLU A 79 12.39 -12.69 -7.57
C GLU A 79 10.98 -12.97 -8.12
N ALA A 80 10.04 -13.36 -7.25
CA ALA A 80 8.66 -13.62 -7.63
C ALA A 80 7.93 -12.36 -8.13
N LEU A 81 8.17 -11.20 -7.51
CA LEU A 81 7.63 -9.91 -7.93
C LEU A 81 8.19 -9.48 -9.30
N ALA A 82 9.45 -9.76 -9.59
CA ALA A 82 10.03 -9.48 -10.91
C ALA A 82 9.34 -10.28 -12.02
N VAL A 83 8.95 -11.53 -11.75
CA VAL A 83 8.15 -12.35 -12.67
C VAL A 83 6.72 -11.81 -12.77
N HIS A 84 6.11 -11.45 -11.64
CA HIS A 84 4.76 -10.88 -11.58
C HIS A 84 4.65 -9.60 -12.42
N ASN A 85 5.63 -8.70 -12.33
CA ASN A 85 5.62 -7.44 -13.08
C ASN A 85 5.79 -7.61 -14.60
N ARG A 86 6.21 -8.80 -15.05
CA ARG A 86 6.45 -9.13 -16.46
C ARG A 86 5.38 -10.06 -17.04
N THR A 87 4.40 -10.47 -16.23
CA THR A 87 3.37 -11.44 -16.61
C THR A 87 2.01 -11.01 -16.09
N ASP A 88 0.92 -11.50 -16.69
CA ASP A 88 -0.43 -11.27 -16.17
C ASP A 88 -0.84 -12.27 -15.06
N LYS A 89 0.13 -13.06 -14.55
CA LYS A 89 -0.13 -14.08 -13.53
C LYS A 89 -0.27 -13.46 -12.14
N LEU A 90 -1.10 -14.06 -11.31
CA LEU A 90 -1.22 -13.66 -9.91
C LEU A 90 0.05 -14.05 -9.13
N LEU A 91 0.46 -13.22 -8.17
CA LEU A 91 1.65 -13.50 -7.34
C LEU A 91 1.58 -14.87 -6.67
N GLY A 92 0.41 -15.29 -6.16
CA GLY A 92 0.24 -16.62 -5.57
C GLY A 92 0.53 -17.76 -6.54
N GLN A 93 0.11 -17.64 -7.80
CA GLN A 93 0.39 -18.64 -8.84
C GLN A 93 1.90 -18.71 -9.12
N ILE A 94 2.56 -17.56 -9.21
CA ILE A 94 4.01 -17.49 -9.42
C ILE A 94 4.76 -18.14 -8.25
N LEU A 95 4.35 -17.88 -7.01
CA LEU A 95 4.97 -18.46 -5.83
C LEU A 95 4.86 -20.01 -5.80
N LEU A 96 3.73 -20.56 -6.25
CA LEU A 96 3.54 -22.00 -6.41
C LEU A 96 4.41 -22.57 -7.56
N GLU A 97 4.39 -21.92 -8.72
CA GLU A 97 5.17 -22.33 -9.90
C GLU A 97 6.67 -22.33 -9.62
N MET A 98 7.16 -21.32 -8.89
CA MET A 98 8.55 -21.22 -8.45
C MET A 98 8.89 -22.16 -7.29
N LYS A 99 7.91 -22.94 -6.79
CA LYS A 99 8.03 -23.82 -5.62
C LYS A 99 8.52 -23.09 -4.36
N LEU A 100 8.19 -21.80 -4.27
CA LEU A 100 8.47 -20.96 -3.10
C LEU A 100 7.41 -21.15 -2.02
N LEU A 101 6.23 -21.65 -2.39
CA LEU A 101 5.15 -22.04 -1.48
C LEU A 101 4.52 -23.36 -1.90
N THR A 102 3.91 -24.04 -0.94
CA THR A 102 2.90 -25.09 -1.20
C THR A 102 1.49 -24.50 -1.28
N GLU A 103 0.56 -25.25 -1.84
CA GLU A 103 -0.87 -24.89 -1.87
C GLU A 103 -1.44 -24.67 -0.46
N GLU A 104 -1.02 -25.50 0.50
CA GLU A 104 -1.40 -25.38 1.90
C GLU A 104 -0.90 -24.07 2.52
N GLN A 105 0.38 -23.74 2.33
CA GLN A 105 0.97 -22.48 2.81
C GLN A 105 0.31 -21.26 2.16
N LEU A 106 -0.05 -21.36 0.88
CA LEU A 106 -0.77 -20.30 0.18
C LEU A 106 -2.18 -20.12 0.75
N SER A 107 -2.91 -21.20 0.98
CA SER A 107 -4.24 -21.18 1.61
C SER A 107 -4.22 -20.55 3.00
N ASP A 108 -3.23 -20.92 3.83
CA ASP A 108 -3.06 -20.40 5.17
C ASP A 108 -2.78 -18.90 5.18
N VAL A 109 -1.88 -18.43 4.31
CA VAL A 109 -1.56 -17.00 4.25
C VAL A 109 -2.71 -16.18 3.69
N MET A 110 -3.49 -16.70 2.74
CA MET A 110 -4.69 -16.02 2.22
C MET A 110 -5.77 -15.91 3.29
N SER A 111 -5.94 -16.95 4.11
CA SER A 111 -6.87 -16.94 5.25
C SER A 111 -6.46 -15.89 6.29
N ARG A 112 -5.17 -15.85 6.64
CA ARG A 112 -4.61 -14.84 7.55
C ARG A 112 -4.73 -13.42 6.98
N GLN A 113 -4.45 -13.24 5.69
CA GLN A 113 -4.61 -11.97 4.99
C GLN A 113 -6.06 -11.47 5.07
N SER A 114 -7.03 -12.35 4.83
CA SER A 114 -8.45 -12.02 4.92
C SER A 114 -8.83 -11.53 6.32
N GLN A 115 -8.40 -12.24 7.37
CA GLN A 115 -8.63 -11.85 8.76
C GLN A 115 -8.00 -10.49 9.11
N LEU A 116 -6.76 -10.26 8.70
CA LEU A 116 -6.05 -9.00 8.94
C LEU A 116 -6.67 -7.81 8.20
N ASN A 117 -7.37 -8.08 7.10
CA ASN A 117 -8.05 -7.04 6.33
C ASN A 117 -9.49 -6.78 6.78
N PHE A 118 -10.16 -7.77 7.39
CA PHE A 118 -11.49 -7.62 8.00
C PHE A 118 -11.44 -7.02 9.42
N LEU A 119 -10.33 -7.18 10.15
CA LEU A 119 -10.10 -6.53 11.43
C LEU A 119 -9.56 -5.10 11.25
N SER A 120 -10.45 -4.19 10.88
CA SER A 120 -10.22 -2.76 11.07
C SER A 120 -11.33 -2.21 11.99
N LEU A 121 -10.97 -1.88 13.23
CA LEU A 121 -11.78 -1.04 14.12
C LEU A 121 -11.97 0.35 13.51
#